data_AF-A0A1I7ECJ1-F1
#
_entry.id   AF-A0A1I7ECJ1-F1
#
_cell.length_a   1.000
_cell.length_b   1.000
_cell.length_c   1.000
_cell.angle_alpha   90.00
_cell.angle_beta   90.00
_cell.angle_gamma   90.00
#
_symmetry.space_group_name_H-M   'P 1'
#
loop_
_entity.id
_entity.type
_entity.pdbx_description
1 polymer ?
#
loop_
_entity_poly.entity_id
_entity_poly.type
_entity_poly.pdbx_seq_one_letter_code
_entity_poly.pdbx_strand_id
1 'polypeptide(L)'
;MSYEKIQTKGAYSDFTIKGDDIDANFDPLKGSTGNWSLGLVNITNNAYSLASINYGKWFRIPTTGKNCETDYEECIGNGVWTVILTVPRDSSSFSLRIATQPDQFGNATGTEFLKITPSTSHEGGIIGIG
;
A
#
# COMPACT_ATOMS: atom_id res chain seq x y z
N MET A 1 13.19 15.24 -5.49
CA MET A 1 12.56 14.04 -4.94
C MET A 1 11.87 13.31 -6.08
N SER A 2 12.38 12.15 -6.52
CA SER A 2 11.77 11.34 -7.57
C SER A 2 11.13 10.09 -6.96
N TYR A 3 9.92 9.77 -7.40
CA TYR A 3 9.19 8.56 -7.03
C TYR A 3 9.04 7.67 -8.27
N GLU A 4 9.23 6.37 -8.09
CA GLU A 4 9.10 5.40 -9.17
C GLU A 4 7.65 4.91 -9.30
N LYS A 5 7.13 4.86 -10.53
CA LYS A 5 5.85 4.18 -10.81
C LYS A 5 6.09 2.67 -10.78
N ILE A 6 5.46 1.94 -9.87
CA ILE A 6 5.68 0.50 -9.73
C ILE A 6 4.64 -0.29 -10.52
N GLN A 7 3.39 -0.28 -10.06
CA GLN A 7 2.32 -1.16 -10.56
C GLN A 7 0.96 -0.51 -10.33
N THR A 8 0.01 -0.76 -11.24
CA THR A 8 -1.41 -0.45 -11.07
C THR A 8 -2.21 -1.72 -11.26
N LYS A 9 -3.16 -2.01 -10.37
CA LYS A 9 -3.95 -3.24 -10.41
C LYS A 9 -5.42 -2.98 -10.08
N GLY A 10 -6.27 -3.85 -10.62
CA GLY A 10 -7.67 -3.94 -10.19
C GLY A 10 -7.80 -4.44 -8.76
N ALA A 11 -8.82 -3.96 -8.07
CA ALA A 11 -9.26 -4.55 -6.81
C ALA A 11 -10.01 -5.87 -7.08
N TYR A 12 -9.79 -6.86 -6.22
CA TYR A 12 -10.53 -8.12 -6.21
C TYR A 12 -10.86 -8.53 -4.77
N SER A 13 -11.89 -9.37 -4.60
CA SER A 13 -12.38 -9.77 -3.27
C SER A 13 -12.01 -11.22 -2.99
N ASP A 14 -10.99 -11.43 -2.16
CA ASP A 14 -10.51 -12.78 -1.82
C ASP A 14 -9.92 -12.92 -0.40
N PHE A 15 -9.75 -11.83 0.35
CA PHE A 15 -9.07 -11.92 1.64
C PHE A 15 -10.03 -12.22 2.78
N THR A 16 -9.68 -13.23 3.58
CA THR A 16 -10.26 -13.46 4.91
C THR A 16 -9.26 -13.02 5.97
N ILE A 17 -9.60 -11.98 6.73
CA ILE A 17 -8.73 -11.37 7.75
C ILE A 17 -9.46 -11.43 9.10
N LYS A 18 -8.89 -12.14 10.08
CA LYS A 18 -9.41 -12.17 11.45
C LYS A 18 -8.67 -11.17 12.32
N GLY A 19 -9.27 -10.76 13.43
CA GLY A 19 -8.66 -9.79 14.35
C GLY A 19 -7.26 -10.21 14.84
N ASP A 20 -7.06 -11.49 15.14
CA ASP A 20 -5.77 -12.04 15.61
C ASP A 20 -4.69 -12.07 14.52
N ASP A 21 -5.08 -11.94 13.26
CA ASP A 21 -4.18 -11.83 12.11
C ASP A 21 -3.61 -10.41 11.96
N ILE A 22 -4.13 -9.43 12.71
CA ILE A 22 -3.72 -8.03 12.67
C ILE A 22 -2.72 -7.74 13.80
N ASP A 23 -1.48 -7.40 13.45
CA ASP A 23 -0.52 -6.83 14.38
C ASP A 23 -0.87 -5.36 14.65
N ALA A 24 -1.45 -5.11 15.82
CA ALA A 24 -1.84 -3.78 16.25
C ALA A 24 -0.66 -2.88 16.65
N ASN A 25 0.54 -3.45 16.87
CA ASN A 25 1.71 -2.71 17.36
C ASN A 25 2.68 -2.33 16.24
N PHE A 26 2.47 -2.85 15.03
CA PHE A 26 3.30 -2.51 13.89
C PHE A 26 2.95 -1.11 13.37
N ASP A 27 3.94 -0.22 13.37
CA ASP A 27 3.85 1.12 12.77
C ASP A 27 4.58 1.13 11.42
N PRO A 28 3.86 1.14 10.28
CA PRO A 28 4.47 1.08 8.96
C PRO A 28 5.21 2.35 8.55
N LEU A 29 5.03 3.46 9.29
CA LEU A 29 5.64 4.76 8.99
C LEU A 29 6.78 5.12 9.96
N LYS A 30 7.12 4.19 10.87
CA LYS A 30 8.20 4.38 11.84
C LYS A 30 9.55 4.50 11.13
N GLY A 31 10.25 5.62 11.33
CA GLY A 31 11.58 5.86 10.78
C GLY A 31 11.59 6.52 9.38
N SER A 32 10.60 7.35 9.07
CA SER A 32 10.41 7.99 7.75
C SER A 32 11.59 8.82 7.22
N THR A 33 12.56 9.23 8.04
CA THR A 33 13.69 10.06 7.59
C THR A 33 14.78 9.21 6.94
N GLY A 34 14.97 9.39 5.62
CA GLY A 34 16.02 8.70 4.84
C GLY A 34 15.62 7.34 4.28
N ASN A 35 14.48 6.79 4.69
CA ASN A 35 13.93 5.54 4.17
C ASN A 35 13.27 5.70 2.78
N TRP A 36 13.08 4.59 2.09
CA TRP A 36 12.29 4.51 0.87
C TRP A 36 10.80 4.41 1.24
N SER A 37 9.97 5.26 0.63
CA SER A 37 8.53 5.35 0.96
C SER A 37 7.65 4.75 -0.14
N LEU A 38 6.63 4.00 0.24
CA LEU A 38 5.62 3.48 -0.67
C LEU A 38 4.35 4.34 -0.60
N GLY A 39 3.96 4.93 -1.73
CA GLY A 39 2.73 5.66 -1.91
C GLY A 39 1.62 4.81 -2.53
N LEU A 40 0.37 5.13 -2.19
CA LEU A 40 -0.83 4.51 -2.73
C LEU A 40 -1.71 5.57 -3.42
N VAL A 41 -2.01 5.32 -4.68
CA VAL A 41 -3.10 5.96 -5.44
C VAL A 41 -4.30 5.04 -5.43
N ASN A 42 -5.47 5.58 -5.14
CA ASN A 42 -6.73 4.86 -5.16
C ASN A 42 -7.77 5.64 -5.96
N ILE A 43 -8.18 5.06 -7.08
CA ILE A 43 -9.21 5.57 -7.97
C ILE A 43 -10.59 4.97 -7.60
N THR A 44 -10.60 3.87 -6.86
CA THR A 44 -11.82 3.18 -6.43
C THR A 44 -12.50 3.86 -5.24
N ASN A 45 -13.79 3.60 -5.06
CA ASN A 45 -14.56 4.09 -3.90
C ASN A 45 -14.27 3.33 -2.60
N ASN A 46 -13.48 2.25 -2.64
CA ASN A 46 -13.12 1.48 -1.45
C ASN A 46 -12.11 2.25 -0.61
N ALA A 47 -12.15 2.04 0.71
CA ALA A 47 -11.16 2.59 1.63
C ALA A 47 -10.22 1.50 2.13
N TYR A 48 -8.97 1.54 1.68
CA TYR A 48 -7.94 0.58 2.07
C TYR A 48 -7.26 1.03 3.35
N SER A 49 -7.11 0.12 4.31
CA SER A 49 -6.58 0.46 5.65
C SER A 49 -5.74 -0.65 6.27
N LEU A 50 -5.59 -1.79 5.58
CA LEU A 50 -4.75 -2.90 6.00
C LEU A 50 -3.74 -3.22 4.91
N ALA A 51 -2.54 -3.63 5.34
CA ALA A 51 -1.56 -4.21 4.45
C ALA A 51 -0.85 -5.41 5.09
N SER A 52 -0.24 -6.26 4.27
CA SER A 52 0.56 -7.41 4.70
C SER A 52 1.77 -7.54 3.79
N ILE A 53 2.97 -7.58 4.37
CA ILE A 53 4.23 -7.80 3.65
C ILE A 53 4.54 -9.30 3.63
N ASN A 54 4.85 -9.84 2.46
CA ASN A 54 5.25 -11.25 2.26
C ASN A 54 4.32 -12.26 2.94
N TYR A 55 3.01 -11.96 2.96
CA TYR A 55 1.97 -12.81 3.56
C TYR A 55 2.13 -13.04 5.06
N GLY A 56 2.81 -12.13 5.75
CA GLY A 56 2.86 -12.09 7.20
C GLY A 56 1.55 -11.62 7.82
N LYS A 57 1.62 -11.20 9.09
CA LYS A 57 0.48 -10.57 9.76
C LYS A 57 0.07 -9.29 9.02
N TRP A 58 -1.23 -9.05 9.01
CA TRP A 58 -1.77 -7.79 8.57
C TRP A 58 -1.39 -6.69 9.56
N PHE A 59 -1.25 -5.47 9.09
CA PHE A 59 -1.02 -4.30 9.91
C PHE A 59 -1.82 -3.13 9.37
N ARG A 60 -2.07 -2.15 10.24
CA ARG A 60 -2.82 -0.96 9.87
C ARG A 60 -1.94 -0.01 9.07
N ILE A 61 -2.48 0.51 7.98
CA ILE A 61 -1.91 1.61 7.20
C ILE A 61 -2.84 2.83 7.30
N PRO A 62 -2.38 4.05 6.97
CA PRO A 62 -3.27 5.19 6.82
C PRO A 62 -4.43 4.86 5.86
N THR A 63 -5.66 5.11 6.32
CA THR A 63 -6.85 4.84 5.52
C THR A 63 -6.81 5.68 4.24
N THR A 64 -6.76 5.01 3.11
CA THR A 64 -6.72 5.62 1.79
C THR A 64 -8.03 5.32 1.08
N GLY A 65 -8.98 6.26 1.18
CA GLY A 65 -10.18 6.30 0.33
C GLY A 65 -9.82 6.72 -1.10
N LYS A 66 -10.83 7.04 -1.91
CA LYS A 66 -10.59 7.62 -3.24
C LYS A 66 -9.78 8.91 -3.09
N ASN A 67 -8.57 8.92 -3.64
CA ASN A 67 -7.72 10.10 -3.64
C ASN A 67 -7.43 10.60 -5.07
N CYS A 68 -7.77 9.81 -6.09
CA CYS A 68 -7.55 10.16 -7.48
C CYS A 68 -8.86 10.09 -8.26
N GLU A 69 -9.20 11.18 -8.95
CA GLU A 69 -10.44 11.31 -9.75
C GLU A 69 -10.24 11.03 -11.24
N THR A 70 -8.98 11.06 -11.71
CA THR A 70 -8.63 10.88 -13.12
C THR A 70 -7.92 9.55 -13.34
N ASP A 71 -6.73 9.56 -13.93
CA ASP A 71 -5.91 8.36 -14.13
C ASP A 71 -4.69 8.34 -13.21
N TYR A 72 -4.14 7.14 -13.08
CA TYR A 72 -3.02 6.86 -12.20
C TYR A 72 -1.77 7.70 -12.51
N GLU A 73 -1.49 8.01 -13.78
CA GLU A 73 -0.29 8.75 -14.15
C GLU A 73 -0.38 10.22 -13.76
N GLU A 74 -1.54 10.83 -14.00
CA GLU A 74 -1.80 12.22 -13.63
C GLU A 74 -1.72 12.42 -12.12
N CYS A 75 -2.33 11.53 -11.34
CA CYS A 75 -2.34 11.63 -9.89
C CYS A 75 -0.94 11.50 -9.28
N ILE A 76 -0.07 10.66 -9.85
CA ILE A 76 1.35 10.62 -9.46
C ILE A 76 2.05 11.94 -9.78
N GLY A 77 1.88 12.46 -11.00
CA GLY A 77 2.51 13.70 -11.45
C GLY A 77 2.13 14.91 -10.60
N ASN A 78 0.89 14.92 -10.10
CA ASN A 78 0.34 15.97 -9.26
C ASN A 78 0.57 15.76 -7.75
N GLY A 79 1.26 14.69 -7.33
CA GLY A 79 1.53 14.41 -5.92
C GLY A 79 0.30 13.94 -5.12
N VAL A 80 -0.70 13.40 -5.81
CA VAL A 80 -1.97 12.98 -5.24
C VAL A 80 -1.92 11.50 -4.89
N TRP A 81 -1.32 11.20 -3.73
CA TRP A 81 -1.16 9.84 -3.21
C TRP A 81 -0.91 9.87 -1.70
N THR A 82 -1.10 8.71 -1.04
CA THR A 82 -0.91 8.57 0.42
C THR A 82 0.29 7.67 0.71
N VAL A 83 1.23 8.08 1.57
CA VAL A 83 2.29 7.19 2.05
C VAL A 83 1.67 6.11 2.95
N ILE A 84 1.92 4.83 2.65
CA ILE A 84 1.36 3.70 3.41
C ILE A 84 2.41 2.81 4.08
N LEU A 85 3.66 2.87 3.63
CA LEU A 85 4.75 2.04 4.15
C LEU A 85 6.09 2.73 3.94
N THR A 86 6.98 2.60 4.92
CA THR A 86 8.39 3.01 4.80
C THR A 86 9.28 1.81 5.07
N VAL A 87 10.34 1.64 4.26
CA VAL A 87 11.33 0.57 4.43
C VAL A 87 12.75 1.11 4.19
N PRO A 88 13.78 0.48 4.76
CA PRO A 88 15.17 0.80 4.41
C PRO A 88 15.41 0.71 2.89
N ARG A 89 16.22 1.62 2.34
CA ARG A 89 16.48 1.71 0.88
C ARG A 89 17.20 0.49 0.31
N ASP A 90 17.89 -0.26 1.15
CA ASP A 90 18.62 -1.50 0.86
C ASP A 90 17.81 -2.77 1.14
N SER A 91 16.52 -2.63 1.46
CA SER A 91 15.65 -3.79 1.68
C SER A 91 15.54 -4.64 0.42
N SER A 92 15.46 -5.96 0.62
CA SER A 92 15.16 -6.91 -0.46
C SER A 92 13.78 -6.65 -1.07
N SER A 93 13.58 -7.11 -2.30
CA SER A 93 12.26 -7.10 -2.93
C SER A 93 11.22 -7.81 -2.07
N PHE A 94 10.01 -7.28 -2.04
CA PHE A 94 8.90 -7.83 -1.26
C PHE A 94 7.58 -7.84 -2.03
N SER A 95 6.64 -8.65 -1.58
CA SER A 95 5.25 -8.61 -2.02
C SER A 95 4.39 -7.92 -0.97
N LEU A 96 3.37 -7.20 -1.40
CA LEU A 96 2.47 -6.46 -0.53
C LEU A 96 1.02 -6.79 -0.90
N ARG A 97 0.23 -7.20 0.09
CA ARG A 97 -1.24 -7.21 -0.02
C ARG A 97 -1.79 -5.97 0.63
N ILE A 98 -2.83 -5.39 0.04
CA ILE A 98 -3.56 -4.23 0.58
C ILE A 98 -5.03 -4.60 0.61
N ALA A 99 -5.73 -4.27 1.68
CA ALA A 99 -7.12 -4.61 1.87
C ALA A 99 -7.93 -3.51 2.60
N THR A 100 -9.24 -3.53 2.40
CA THR A 100 -10.20 -2.80 3.23
C THR A 100 -10.22 -3.37 4.65
N GLN A 101 -10.93 -2.69 5.57
CA GLN A 101 -11.30 -3.37 6.82
C GLN A 101 -12.14 -4.62 6.48
N PRO A 102 -11.95 -5.73 7.20
CA PRO A 102 -12.82 -6.89 7.06
C PRO A 102 -14.23 -6.57 7.56
N ASP A 103 -15.24 -7.17 6.92
CA ASP A 103 -16.61 -7.19 7.41
C ASP A 103 -16.77 -8.08 8.65
N GLN A 104 -18.00 -8.20 9.15
CA GLN A 104 -18.32 -9.04 10.31
C GLN A 104 -18.00 -10.54 10.13
N PHE A 105 -17.78 -10.99 8.89
CA PHE A 105 -17.42 -12.36 8.56
C PHE A 105 -15.92 -12.52 8.27
N GLY A 106 -15.14 -11.45 8.37
CA GLY A 106 -13.71 -11.44 8.06
C GLY A 106 -13.41 -11.16 6.58
N ASN A 107 -14.40 -10.90 5.72
CA ASN A 107 -14.15 -10.69 4.29
C ASN A 107 -13.63 -9.27 4.04
N ALA A 108 -12.55 -9.15 3.26
CA ALA A 108 -12.00 -7.88 2.85
C ALA A 108 -11.72 -7.87 1.33
N THR A 109 -11.98 -6.72 0.71
CA THR A 109 -11.62 -6.47 -0.70
C THR A 109 -10.22 -5.88 -0.75
N GLY A 110 -9.41 -6.29 -1.71
CA GLY A 110 -8.04 -5.87 -1.77
C GLY A 110 -7.35 -6.17 -3.09
N THR A 111 -6.03 -6.08 -3.07
CA THR A 111 -5.20 -6.55 -4.18
C THR A 111 -3.80 -6.90 -3.69
N GLU A 112 -3.02 -7.56 -4.55
CA GLU A 112 -1.66 -7.99 -4.27
C GLU A 112 -0.68 -7.40 -5.29
N PHE A 113 0.38 -6.77 -4.81
CA PHE A 113 1.50 -6.25 -5.57
C PHE A 113 2.72 -7.14 -5.35
N LEU A 114 3.34 -7.59 -6.43
CA LEU A 114 4.44 -8.55 -6.37
C LEU A 114 5.76 -7.87 -6.69
N LYS A 115 6.85 -8.30 -6.06
CA LYS A 115 8.23 -7.90 -6.42
C LYS A 115 8.45 -6.37 -6.37
N ILE A 116 7.87 -5.68 -5.38
CA ILE A 116 8.20 -4.28 -5.08
C ILE A 116 9.66 -4.23 -4.63
N THR A 117 10.48 -3.44 -5.32
CA THR A 117 11.92 -3.36 -5.04
C THR A 117 12.27 -1.92 -4.69
N PRO A 118 12.63 -1.64 -3.42
CA PRO A 118 13.14 -0.34 -3.04
C PRO A 118 14.37 0.02 -3.85
N SER A 119 14.45 1.27 -4.27
CA SER A 119 15.54 1.79 -5.08
C SER A 119 16.30 2.86 -4.33
N THR A 120 17.63 2.83 -4.40
CA THR A 120 18.47 3.90 -3.85
C THR A 120 18.45 5.16 -4.71
N SER A 121 18.06 5.06 -5.99
CA SER A 121 17.98 6.19 -6.93
C SER A 121 16.66 6.97 -6.85
N HIS A 122 15.66 6.45 -6.13
CA HIS A 122 14.38 7.09 -5.90
C HIS A 122 14.12 7.22 -4.40
N GLU A 123 13.30 8.18 -4.01
CA GLU A 123 12.91 8.34 -2.60
C GLU A 123 11.77 7.40 -2.19
N GLY A 124 11.12 6.82 -3.18
CA GLY A 124 9.99 5.97 -2.97
C GLY A 124 9.48 5.37 -4.26
N GLY A 125 8.41 4.61 -4.13
CA GLY A 125 7.65 4.09 -5.24
C GLY A 125 6.17 4.29 -4.99
N ILE A 126 5.39 4.29 -6.06
CA ILE A 126 3.95 4.48 -5.99
C ILE A 126 3.29 3.27 -6.66
N ILE A 127 2.23 2.79 -6.02
CA ILE A 127 1.33 1.74 -6.51
C ILE A 127 -0.10 2.29 -6.64
N GLY A 128 -0.87 1.71 -7.55
CA GLY A 128 -2.23 2.15 -7.86
C GLY A 128 -3.26 1.04 -7.73
N ILE A 129 -4.44 1.38 -7.20
CA ILE A 129 -5.65 0.56 -7.26
C ILE A 129 -6.71 1.32 -8.05
N GLY A 130 -7.23 0.71 -9.12
CA GLY A 130 -8.20 1.33 -10.03
C GLY A 130 -9.17 0.34 -10.64
#